data_AF-A0A7Z9VDW2-F1
#
_entry.id   AF-A0A7Z9VDW2-F1
#
_cell.length_a   1.000
_cell.length_b   1.000
_cell.length_c   1.000
_cell.angle_alpha   90.00
_cell.angle_beta   90.00
_cell.angle_gamma   90.00
#
_symmetry.space_group_name_H-M   'P 1'
#
loop_
_entity.id
_entity.type
_entity.pdbx_description
1 polymer ?
#
loop_
_entity_poly.entity_id
_entity_poly.type
_entity_poly.pdbx_seq_one_letter_code
_entity_poly.pdbx_strand_id
1 'polypeptide(L)'
;MTPEIQTDEAPMTGSTDIVEGCDLQFQPPDRTPDQLDGLRVLVLGLGRHGGGTDLILFLVSHGATVSISEDAPEKQLATSLAKLEGIDLHRKTFGGHCSEDLDACDWVVVNPAIKPSTPFLEEIAARGLRAVTEMGLALSWLPSKHLAAITGTNGKSTTCVL
;
A
#
# COMPACT_ATOMS: atom_id res chain seq x y z
N MET A 1 1.26 25.00 63.67
CA MET A 1 2.50 24.19 63.70
C MET A 1 2.08 22.79 63.29
N THR A 2 2.19 22.51 62.00
CA THR A 2 1.78 21.24 61.36
C THR A 2 3.01 20.74 60.62
N PRO A 3 3.38 19.45 60.71
CA PRO A 3 4.60 18.98 60.05
C PRO A 3 4.33 18.72 58.57
N GLU A 4 5.23 19.20 57.71
CA GLU A 4 5.35 18.83 56.31
C GLU A 4 5.95 17.41 56.23
N ILE A 5 5.28 16.52 55.51
CA ILE A 5 5.78 15.18 55.18
C ILE A 5 6.40 15.26 53.80
N GLN A 6 7.73 15.23 53.76
CA GLN A 6 8.53 14.99 52.57
C GLN A 6 8.34 13.53 52.15
N THR A 7 7.86 13.28 50.93
CA THR A 7 8.03 11.97 50.27
C THR A 7 8.91 12.18 49.05
N ASP A 8 10.03 11.49 49.08
CA ASP A 8 11.08 11.50 48.07
C ASP A 8 11.11 10.13 47.38
N GLU A 9 11.34 10.21 46.06
CA GLU A 9 11.65 9.15 45.09
C GLU A 9 10.63 8.01 44.84
N ALA A 10 10.35 7.59 43.60
CA ALA A 10 11.01 7.80 42.32
C ALA A 10 9.97 7.85 41.18
N PRO A 11 10.23 8.56 40.06
CA PRO A 11 9.41 8.38 38.86
C PRO A 11 9.59 6.95 38.37
N MET A 12 8.49 6.20 38.36
CA MET A 12 8.37 4.98 37.58
C MET A 12 8.62 5.38 36.12
N THR A 13 9.85 5.17 35.66
CA THR A 13 10.20 5.24 34.25
C THR A 13 9.37 4.19 33.54
N GLY A 14 8.22 4.63 33.04
CA GLY A 14 7.54 3.92 31.97
C GLY A 14 8.55 3.84 30.84
N SER A 15 9.13 2.66 30.64
CA SER A 15 9.74 2.29 29.37
C SER A 15 8.64 2.52 28.34
N THR A 16 8.74 3.65 27.67
CA THR A 16 7.89 3.95 26.55
C THR A 16 8.45 3.06 25.46
N ASP A 17 7.87 1.88 25.31
CA ASP A 17 8.01 1.10 24.09
C ASP A 17 7.30 1.92 23.00
N ILE A 18 7.95 2.98 22.54
CA ILE A 18 7.69 3.56 21.23
C ILE A 18 8.15 2.48 20.28
N VAL A 19 7.22 1.62 19.88
CA VAL A 19 7.38 0.90 18.62
C VAL A 19 7.31 1.99 17.56
N GLU A 20 8.48 2.45 17.10
CA GLU A 20 8.59 3.35 15.96
C GLU A 20 7.81 2.71 14.80
N GLY A 21 6.71 3.36 14.43
CA GLY A 21 5.88 2.95 13.31
C GLY A 21 6.51 3.42 12.00
N CYS A 22 6.17 2.75 10.90
CA CYS A 22 6.58 3.18 9.58
C CYS A 22 6.09 4.61 9.29
N ASP A 23 7.03 5.52 9.05
CA ASP A 23 6.79 6.94 8.71
C ASP A 23 6.32 7.15 7.26
N LEU A 24 5.91 6.09 6.55
CA LEU A 24 5.46 6.21 5.17
C LEU A 24 4.14 6.98 5.09
N GLN A 25 4.20 8.15 4.47
CA GLN A 25 3.02 8.97 4.22
C GLN A 25 2.43 8.62 2.84
N PHE A 26 1.17 8.19 2.84
CA PHE A 26 0.40 8.04 1.61
C PHE A 26 -0.01 9.39 1.05
N GLN A 27 0.20 9.58 -0.25
CA GLN A 27 -0.09 10.82 -0.96
C GLN A 27 -1.22 10.59 -1.98
N PRO A 28 -2.01 11.61 -2.34
CA PRO A 28 -2.88 11.52 -3.52
C PRO A 28 -2.04 11.26 -4.78
N PRO A 29 -2.59 10.76 -5.90
CA PRO A 29 -1.85 10.72 -7.16
C PRO A 29 -1.57 12.14 -7.67
N ASP A 30 -0.41 12.34 -8.30
CA ASP A 30 -0.05 13.56 -9.04
C ASP A 30 -0.28 13.45 -10.56
N ARG A 31 -0.94 12.37 -11.00
CA ARG A 31 -1.31 12.10 -12.39
C ARG A 31 -2.75 11.59 -12.47
N THR A 32 -3.42 11.92 -13.56
CA THR A 32 -4.72 11.36 -13.93
C THR A 32 -4.53 10.11 -14.81
N PRO A 33 -5.57 9.29 -15.02
CA PRO A 33 -5.45 8.08 -15.83
C PRO A 33 -4.92 8.32 -17.26
N ASP A 34 -5.24 9.44 -17.89
CA ASP A 34 -4.74 9.84 -19.21
C ASP A 34 -3.26 10.24 -19.23
N GLN A 35 -2.59 10.30 -18.07
CA GLN A 35 -1.19 10.68 -17.90
C GLN A 35 -0.31 9.54 -17.37
N LEU A 36 -0.79 8.29 -17.44
CA LEU A 36 -0.06 7.12 -16.96
C LEU A 36 0.87 6.50 -18.00
N ASP A 37 0.83 6.94 -19.25
CA ASP A 37 1.69 6.41 -20.31
C ASP A 37 3.17 6.58 -19.97
N GLY A 38 3.90 5.46 -19.94
CA GLY A 38 5.31 5.40 -19.55
C GLY A 38 5.59 5.59 -18.05
N LEU A 39 4.59 5.85 -17.22
CA LEU A 39 4.76 5.98 -15.77
C LEU A 39 5.20 4.64 -15.17
N ARG A 40 6.28 4.63 -14.39
CA ARG A 40 6.80 3.40 -13.78
C ARG A 40 6.19 3.21 -12.41
N VAL A 41 5.39 2.15 -12.29
CA VAL A 41 4.60 1.88 -11.10
C VAL A 41 5.00 0.53 -10.53
N LEU A 42 5.44 0.53 -9.27
CA LEU A 42 5.61 -0.70 -8.50
C LEU A 42 4.31 -0.98 -7.74
N VAL A 43 3.69 -2.12 -8.02
CA VAL A 43 2.59 -2.65 -7.19
C VAL A 43 3.18 -3.56 -6.13
N LEU A 44 3.12 -3.10 -4.89
CA LEU A 44 3.61 -3.82 -3.72
C LEU A 44 2.46 -4.64 -3.11
N GLY A 45 2.55 -5.95 -3.23
CA GLY A 45 1.54 -6.91 -2.79
C GLY A 45 0.48 -7.19 -3.87
N LEU A 46 0.66 -8.29 -4.59
CA LEU A 46 -0.33 -8.81 -5.55
C LEU A 46 -1.54 -9.42 -4.83
N GLY A 47 -1.29 -10.04 -3.68
CA GLY A 47 -2.28 -10.77 -2.89
C GLY A 47 -2.63 -12.13 -3.49
N ARG A 48 -2.89 -13.13 -2.63
CA ARG A 48 -3.18 -14.52 -3.05
C ARG A 48 -4.52 -14.72 -3.76
N HIS A 49 -5.45 -13.77 -3.59
CA HIS A 49 -6.81 -13.84 -4.14
C HIS A 49 -7.06 -12.79 -5.23
N GLY A 50 -5.99 -12.21 -5.79
CA GLY A 50 -6.05 -11.23 -6.86
C GLY A 50 -6.35 -9.80 -6.40
N GLY A 51 -6.08 -9.47 -5.13
CA GLY A 51 -6.38 -8.15 -4.57
C GLY A 51 -5.72 -6.98 -5.32
N GLY A 52 -4.57 -7.20 -5.97
CA GLY A 52 -3.91 -6.18 -6.81
C GLY A 52 -4.13 -6.35 -8.31
N THR A 53 -4.83 -7.40 -8.76
CA THR A 53 -4.88 -7.74 -10.21
C THR A 53 -5.66 -6.72 -11.04
N ASP A 54 -6.80 -6.24 -10.55
CA ASP A 54 -7.64 -5.29 -11.28
C ASP A 54 -6.95 -3.93 -11.42
N LEU A 55 -6.25 -3.49 -10.36
CA LEU A 55 -5.39 -2.30 -10.42
C LEU A 55 -4.29 -2.44 -11.47
N ILE A 56 -3.59 -3.58 -11.51
CA ILE A 56 -2.52 -3.81 -12.48
C ILE A 56 -3.06 -3.73 -13.92
N LEU A 57 -4.19 -4.40 -14.17
CA LEU A 57 -4.86 -4.35 -15.48
C LEU A 57 -5.24 -2.92 -15.86
N PHE A 58 -5.78 -2.16 -14.91
CA PHE A 58 -6.10 -0.74 -15.11
C PHE A 58 -4.86 0.06 -15.49
N LEU A 59 -3.77 -0.03 -14.71
CA LEU A 59 -2.54 0.73 -14.93
C LEU A 59 -1.92 0.41 -16.31
N VAL A 60 -1.79 -0.88 -16.64
CA VAL A 60 -1.24 -1.32 -17.93
C VAL A 60 -2.11 -0.86 -19.09
N SER A 61 -3.44 -0.92 -18.97
CA SER A 61 -4.35 -0.44 -20.03
C SER A 61 -4.25 1.07 -20.30
N HIS A 62 -3.68 1.84 -19.36
CA HIS A 62 -3.41 3.27 -19.49
C HIS A 62 -1.94 3.58 -19.84
N GLY A 63 -1.15 2.58 -20.22
CA GLY A 63 0.23 2.73 -20.71
C GLY A 63 1.30 2.75 -19.61
N ALA A 64 0.95 2.50 -18.36
CA ALA A 64 1.95 2.44 -17.29
C ALA A 64 2.89 1.24 -17.47
N THR A 65 4.17 1.44 -17.14
CA THR A 65 5.16 0.38 -17.02
C THR A 65 5.08 -0.22 -15.62
N VAL A 66 4.42 -1.37 -15.48
CA VAL A 66 4.09 -1.94 -14.17
C VAL A 66 5.06 -3.05 -13.76
N SER A 67 5.57 -2.96 -12.53
CA SER A 67 6.31 -4.01 -11.84
C SER A 67 5.52 -4.53 -10.64
N ILE A 68 5.75 -5.79 -10.25
CA ILE A 68 5.13 -6.43 -9.09
C ILE A 68 6.20 -6.87 -8.11
N SER A 69 6.00 -6.59 -6.82
CA SER A 69 6.80 -7.15 -5.73
C SER A 69 5.89 -7.76 -4.66
N GLU A 70 6.11 -9.02 -4.32
CA GLU A 70 5.24 -9.79 -3.43
C GLU A 70 6.06 -10.74 -2.52
N ASP A 71 5.75 -10.70 -1.23
CA ASP A 71 6.42 -11.50 -0.21
C ASP A 71 6.10 -12.99 -0.35
N ALA A 72 4.87 -13.32 -0.76
CA ALA A 72 4.50 -14.70 -0.99
C ALA A 72 5.27 -15.32 -2.18
N PRO A 73 5.69 -16.60 -2.09
CA PRO A 73 6.33 -17.28 -3.20
C PRO A 73 5.34 -17.49 -4.34
N GLU A 74 5.84 -17.49 -5.58
CA GLU A 74 5.04 -17.57 -6.81
C GLU A 74 4.00 -18.70 -6.80
N LYS A 75 4.36 -19.87 -6.26
CA LYS A 75 3.46 -21.03 -6.13
C LYS A 75 2.15 -20.76 -5.35
N GLN A 76 2.12 -19.72 -4.52
CA GLN A 76 0.93 -19.30 -3.76
C GLN A 76 0.10 -18.21 -4.48
N LEU A 77 0.55 -17.79 -5.66
CA LEU A 77 -0.04 -16.68 -6.43
C LEU A 77 -0.72 -17.15 -7.71
N ALA A 78 -0.86 -18.47 -7.93
CA ALA A 78 -1.40 -19.04 -9.16
C ALA A 78 -2.72 -18.40 -9.61
N THR A 79 -3.67 -18.22 -8.68
CA THR A 79 -4.96 -17.56 -8.95
C THR A 79 -4.80 -16.13 -9.44
N SER A 80 -3.90 -15.36 -8.84
CA SER A 80 -3.66 -13.96 -9.22
C SER A 80 -2.90 -13.87 -10.53
N LEU A 81 -1.91 -14.74 -10.74
CA LEU A 81 -1.10 -14.77 -11.96
C LEU A 81 -1.91 -15.22 -13.18
N ALA A 82 -2.87 -16.13 -13.01
CA ALA A 82 -3.79 -16.50 -14.07
C ALA A 82 -4.62 -15.31 -14.59
N LYS A 83 -4.98 -14.35 -13.73
CA LYS A 83 -5.67 -13.12 -14.15
C LYS A 83 -4.79 -12.14 -14.92
N LEU A 84 -3.47 -12.29 -14.79
CA LEU A 84 -2.47 -11.44 -15.45
C LEU A 84 -1.79 -12.15 -16.63
N GLU A 85 -2.35 -13.28 -17.07
CA GLU A 85 -1.84 -14.00 -18.24
C GLU A 85 -1.98 -13.12 -19.49
N GLY A 86 -0.89 -13.01 -20.27
CA GLY A 86 -0.83 -12.16 -21.46
C GLY A 86 -0.64 -10.66 -21.19
N ILE A 87 -0.56 -10.25 -19.93
CA ILE A 87 -0.26 -8.86 -19.55
C ILE A 87 1.25 -8.63 -19.55
N ASP A 88 1.68 -7.57 -20.24
CA ASP A 88 3.08 -7.16 -20.27
C ASP A 88 3.46 -6.46 -18.96
N LEU A 89 4.27 -7.12 -18.15
CA LEU A 89 4.75 -6.63 -16.87
C LEU A 89 6.26 -6.46 -16.97
N HIS A 90 6.76 -5.29 -16.56
CA HIS A 90 8.16 -4.95 -16.65
C HIS A 90 9.04 -5.87 -15.80
N ARG A 91 8.59 -6.17 -14.58
CA ARG A 91 9.30 -7.03 -13.62
C ARG A 91 8.32 -7.72 -12.67
N LYS A 92 8.68 -8.92 -12.23
CA LYS A 92 7.96 -9.69 -11.20
C LYS A 92 8.96 -10.22 -10.17
N THR A 93 8.78 -9.83 -8.92
CA THR A 93 9.57 -10.27 -7.78
C THR A 93 8.65 -11.00 -6.80
N PHE A 94 8.98 -12.25 -6.48
CA PHE A 94 8.18 -13.12 -5.61
C PHE A 94 9.04 -13.76 -4.52
N GLY A 95 8.42 -14.07 -3.38
CA GLY A 95 9.13 -14.70 -2.26
C GLY A 95 9.95 -13.70 -1.43
N GLY A 96 9.63 -12.42 -1.51
CA GLY A 96 10.30 -11.33 -0.82
C GLY A 96 10.23 -10.02 -1.60
N HIS A 97 10.87 -8.99 -1.08
CA HIS A 97 10.97 -7.68 -1.72
C HIS A 97 12.42 -7.36 -2.06
N CYS A 98 12.64 -6.83 -3.26
CA CYS A 98 13.97 -6.50 -3.78
C CYS A 98 14.13 -4.97 -3.81
N SER A 99 15.21 -4.46 -3.23
CA SER A 99 15.50 -3.02 -3.17
C SER A 99 15.56 -2.37 -4.56
N GLU A 100 16.05 -3.13 -5.54
CA GLU A 100 16.12 -2.77 -6.95
C GLU A 100 14.74 -2.60 -7.62
N ASP A 101 13.66 -3.11 -7.01
CA ASP A 101 12.30 -2.88 -7.51
C ASP A 101 11.86 -1.42 -7.30
N LEU A 102 12.52 -0.70 -6.38
CA LEU A 102 12.28 0.72 -6.10
C LEU A 102 13.11 1.64 -7.01
N ASP A 103 14.02 1.09 -7.81
CA ASP A 103 14.90 1.88 -8.65
C ASP A 103 14.13 2.50 -9.80
N ALA A 104 14.26 3.84 -9.89
CA ALA A 104 13.59 4.64 -10.90
C ALA A 104 12.06 4.39 -10.95
N CYS A 105 11.46 4.09 -9.81
CA CYS A 105 10.02 3.97 -9.67
C CYS A 105 9.42 5.38 -9.50
N ASP A 106 8.35 5.71 -10.21
CA ASP A 106 7.66 6.98 -10.04
C ASP A 106 6.65 6.87 -8.87
N TRP A 107 5.88 5.78 -8.83
CA TRP A 107 4.90 5.48 -7.78
C TRP A 107 5.05 4.08 -7.20
N VAL A 108 4.85 3.96 -5.88
CA VAL A 108 4.60 2.67 -5.24
C VAL A 108 3.13 2.57 -4.83
N VAL A 109 2.38 1.65 -5.43
CA VAL A 109 1.02 1.34 -4.98
C VAL A 109 1.09 0.25 -3.92
N VAL A 110 0.81 0.59 -2.68
CA VAL A 110 0.88 -0.33 -1.54
C VAL A 110 -0.49 -0.97 -1.33
N ASN A 111 -0.52 -2.30 -1.36
CA ASN A 111 -1.71 -3.06 -0.97
C ASN A 111 -1.97 -2.89 0.54
N PRO A 112 -3.20 -2.48 0.98
CA PRO A 112 -3.50 -2.29 2.40
C PRO A 112 -3.31 -3.53 3.29
N ALA A 113 -3.25 -4.73 2.71
CA ALA A 113 -2.97 -5.96 3.45
C ALA A 113 -1.51 -6.09 3.92
N ILE A 114 -0.61 -5.22 3.45
CA ILE A 114 0.79 -5.18 3.89
C ILE A 114 0.85 -4.60 5.31
N LYS A 115 1.60 -5.27 6.18
CA LYS A 115 1.80 -4.82 7.55
C LYS A 115 2.57 -3.49 7.55
N PRO A 116 2.13 -2.48 8.34
CA PRO A 116 2.87 -1.23 8.45
C PRO A 116 4.31 -1.42 8.93
N SER A 117 4.59 -2.44 9.75
CA SER A 117 5.93 -2.75 10.25
C SER A 117 6.85 -3.46 9.24
N THR A 118 6.50 -3.47 7.95
CA THR A 118 7.32 -4.09 6.91
C THR A 118 8.53 -3.17 6.62
N PRO A 119 9.78 -3.65 6.76
CA PRO A 119 10.98 -2.82 6.54
C PRO A 119 11.03 -2.20 5.13
N PHE A 120 10.45 -2.86 4.14
CA PHE A 120 10.37 -2.35 2.77
C PHE A 120 9.57 -1.04 2.68
N LEU A 121 8.60 -0.80 3.57
CA LEU A 121 7.86 0.46 3.62
C LEU A 121 8.71 1.63 4.14
N GLU A 122 9.61 1.35 5.09
CA GLU A 122 10.59 2.35 5.57
C GLU A 122 11.56 2.72 4.47
N GLU A 123 11.99 1.76 3.65
CA GLU A 123 12.86 2.03 2.50
C GLU A 123 12.16 2.92 1.46
N ILE A 124 10.88 2.66 1.16
CA ILE A 124 10.07 3.52 0.29
C ILE A 124 10.03 4.95 0.82
N ALA A 125 9.82 5.11 2.13
CA ALA A 125 9.79 6.42 2.79
C ALA A 125 11.15 7.12 2.72
N ALA A 126 12.24 6.41 3.01
CA ALA A 126 13.60 6.93 2.99
C ALA A 126 14.04 7.40 1.59
N ARG A 127 13.53 6.75 0.53
CA ARG A 127 13.75 7.15 -0.88
C ARG A 127 12.87 8.32 -1.33
N GLY A 128 11.91 8.76 -0.50
CA GLY A 128 10.98 9.82 -0.85
C GLY A 128 10.04 9.48 -2.00
N LEU A 129 9.80 8.19 -2.24
CA LEU A 129 8.92 7.71 -3.31
C LEU A 129 7.47 8.03 -2.99
N ARG A 130 6.66 8.32 -4.02
CA ARG A 130 5.23 8.54 -3.86
C ARG A 130 4.53 7.22 -3.59
N ALA A 131 4.19 6.99 -2.33
CA ALA A 131 3.32 5.89 -1.95
C ALA A 131 1.85 6.28 -2.12
N VAL A 132 1.09 5.46 -2.84
CA VAL A 132 -0.35 5.56 -3.02
C VAL A 132 -1.01 4.23 -2.65
N THR A 133 -2.33 4.21 -2.53
CA THR A 133 -3.11 2.96 -2.41
C THR A 133 -4.10 2.88 -3.55
N GLU A 134 -4.53 1.67 -3.93
CA GLU A 134 -5.60 1.49 -4.94
C GLU A 134 -6.85 2.31 -4.60
N MET A 135 -7.28 2.28 -3.34
CA MET A 135 -8.42 3.07 -2.87
C MET A 135 -8.15 4.57 -3.01
N GLY A 136 -6.94 5.05 -2.67
CA GLY A 136 -6.55 6.44 -2.84
C GLY A 136 -6.59 6.88 -4.30
N LEU A 137 -6.14 6.02 -5.22
CA LEU A 137 -6.25 6.26 -6.66
C LEU A 137 -7.72 6.33 -7.10
N ALA A 138 -8.54 5.34 -6.74
CA ALA A 138 -9.95 5.28 -7.10
C ALA A 138 -10.73 6.51 -6.60
N LEU A 139 -10.55 6.89 -5.33
CA LEU A 139 -11.20 8.07 -4.74
C LEU A 139 -10.77 9.39 -5.40
N SER A 140 -9.53 9.46 -5.91
CA SER A 140 -9.00 10.66 -6.56
C SER A 140 -9.46 10.80 -8.00
N TRP A 141 -9.72 9.69 -8.69
CA TRP A 141 -10.09 9.69 -10.10
C TRP A 141 -11.60 9.58 -10.35
N LEU A 142 -12.37 9.04 -9.39
CA LEU A 142 -13.81 8.93 -9.53
C LEU A 142 -14.50 10.28 -9.27
N PRO A 143 -15.43 10.73 -10.13
CA PRO A 143 -16.21 11.93 -9.88
C PRO A 143 -17.03 11.81 -8.60
N SER A 144 -16.82 12.72 -7.65
CA SER A 144 -17.46 12.70 -6.32
C SER A 144 -19.00 12.62 -6.37
N LYS A 145 -19.62 13.20 -7.41
CA LYS A 145 -21.07 13.15 -7.65
C LYS A 145 -21.65 11.75 -7.86
N HIS A 146 -20.82 10.75 -8.14
CA HIS A 146 -21.24 9.37 -8.39
C HIS A 146 -20.62 8.36 -7.40
N LEU A 147 -20.11 8.83 -6.26
CA LEU A 147 -19.43 7.99 -5.29
C LEU A 147 -20.25 7.89 -3.99
N ALA A 148 -20.51 6.65 -3.55
CA ALA A 148 -21.05 6.34 -2.23
C ALA A 148 -20.08 5.41 -1.49
N ALA A 149 -19.66 5.79 -0.28
CA ALA A 149 -18.78 4.99 0.56
C ALA A 149 -19.59 4.29 1.65
N ILE A 150 -19.61 2.95 1.63
CA ILE A 150 -20.30 2.13 2.63
C ILE A 150 -19.26 1.52 3.57
N THR A 151 -19.32 1.86 4.86
CA THR A 151 -18.40 1.36 5.89
C THR A 151 -19.16 0.65 7.00
N GLY A 152 -18.46 -0.10 7.86
CA GLY A 152 -19.05 -0.83 8.99
C GLY A 152 -18.53 -2.26 9.11
N THR A 153 -18.74 -2.91 10.25
CA THR A 153 -18.18 -4.24 10.51
C THR A 153 -18.86 -5.31 9.65
N ASN A 154 -20.19 -5.26 9.52
CA ASN A 154 -21.00 -6.26 8.81
C ASN A 154 -21.93 -5.59 7.79
N GLY A 155 -22.37 -6.33 6.76
CA GLY A 155 -23.38 -5.87 5.80
C GLY A 155 -22.89 -5.06 4.61
N LYS A 156 -21.64 -4.56 4.61
CA LYS A 156 -21.06 -3.76 3.50
C LYS A 156 -21.28 -4.39 2.12
N SER A 157 -20.84 -5.63 1.92
CA SER A 157 -20.94 -6.30 0.62
C SER A 157 -22.39 -6.51 0.18
N THR A 158 -23.30 -6.78 1.12
CA THR A 158 -24.73 -6.92 0.81
C THR A 158 -25.33 -5.58 0.41
N THR A 159 -25.05 -4.52 1.16
CA THR A 159 -25.54 -3.16 0.87
C THR A 159 -24.97 -2.61 -0.44
N CYS A 160 -23.71 -2.90 -0.77
CA CYS A 160 -23.12 -2.45 -2.05
C CYS A 160 -23.77 -3.06 -3.29
N VAL A 161 -24.51 -4.17 -3.16
CA VAL A 161 -25.16 -4.88 -4.27
C VAL A 161 -26.63 -4.46 -4.45
N LEU A 162 -27.26 -3.86 -3.44
CA LEU A 162 -28.67 -3.46 -3.42
C LEU A 162 -28.86 -2.02 -3.91
#